data_AF-A0A349Z153-F1
#
_entry.id   AF-A0A349Z153-F1
#
_cell.length_a   1.000
_cell.length_b   1.000
_cell.length_c   1.000
_cell.angle_alpha   90.00
_cell.angle_beta   90.00
_cell.angle_gamma   90.00
#
_symmetry.space_group_name_H-M   'P 1'
#
loop_
_entity.id
_entity.type
_entity.pdbx_description
1 polymer ?
#
loop_
_entity_poly.entity_id
_entity_poly.type
_entity_poly.pdbx_seq_one_letter_code
_entity_poly.pdbx_strand_id
1 'polypeptide(L)'
;MNDRNHLGNVSMTHEVRIIENGLLDIPMLAILDADGTVYPQAKEPEINQQLAVKMYHTMLYTRMLDERMVAAQRQGRISFYLASTGEEAAVVGSAAALSADDMIMSQYREQGALAFRGYTSAQFMNQMFSNRLDPNKGRQKPIHYGDKALNFMTISSPLGTQIPQAAGYAYGQKLAGNDALTICYFGEGAASEGDFHAGLNMAAVLNCPVIFFCRNNGYAISTPAEEQFAGDGIASRGIGYGVRTIRVDGNDPLAVYSATIKARELALSASQPVLIEAMTYRLAAHSTSDDPSGYRSKKEEEKWRLKDPIERFKVWLLNKGWLKEEDTEQYLKEVRSDILDALKTAEKVPVNPISDIVEDVYSEVPWHLKAQREALLEHIKRYPDKYPKTSGEVGK
;
A
#
# COMPACT_ATOMS: atom_id res chain seq x y z
N MET A 1 1.24 29.86 30.55
CA MET A 1 1.96 28.85 29.74
C MET A 1 2.23 27.68 30.66
N ASN A 2 1.92 26.45 30.25
CA ASN A 2 2.37 25.26 30.97
C ASN A 2 3.90 25.21 30.92
N ASP A 3 4.52 24.71 31.99
CA ASP A 3 5.96 24.44 32.00
C ASP A 3 6.32 23.53 30.80
N ARG A 4 7.26 23.97 29.98
CA ARG A 4 7.71 23.26 28.77
C ARG A 4 9.02 22.53 28.99
N ASN A 5 9.58 22.59 30.19
CA ASN A 5 10.87 22.00 30.50
C ASN A 5 10.74 20.50 30.82
N HIS A 6 10.78 19.65 29.79
CA HIS A 6 10.74 18.20 29.96
C HIS A 6 11.93 17.65 30.78
N LEU A 7 13.03 18.38 30.90
CA LEU A 7 14.21 17.95 31.67
C LEU A 7 13.91 17.79 33.17
N GLY A 8 12.90 18.51 33.69
CA GLY A 8 12.46 18.38 35.08
C GLY A 8 11.81 17.03 35.41
N ASN A 9 11.39 16.26 34.39
CA ASN A 9 10.75 14.96 34.55
C ASN A 9 11.73 13.77 34.42
N VAL A 10 13.01 14.03 34.15
CA VAL A 10 14.02 12.97 34.00
C VAL A 10 14.48 12.50 35.38
N SER A 11 14.32 11.21 35.66
CA SER A 11 14.81 10.61 36.91
C SER A 11 16.35 10.59 36.92
N MET A 12 16.93 10.86 38.09
CA MET A 12 18.38 10.77 38.28
C MET A 12 18.77 9.33 38.61
N THR A 13 19.84 8.85 37.97
CA THR A 13 20.59 7.66 38.39
C THR A 13 21.99 8.10 38.80
N HIS A 14 22.55 7.43 39.81
CA HIS A 14 23.92 7.66 40.26
C HIS A 14 24.88 6.55 39.82
N GLU A 15 24.38 5.60 39.02
CA GLU A 15 25.14 4.50 38.45
C GLU A 15 25.30 4.69 36.95
N VAL A 16 26.53 4.52 36.45
CA VAL A 16 26.79 4.48 35.00
C VAL A 16 26.25 3.17 34.46
N ARG A 17 25.09 3.23 33.80
CA ARG A 17 24.45 2.08 33.18
C ARG A 17 24.06 2.41 31.74
N ILE A 18 24.63 1.66 30.79
CA ILE A 18 24.23 1.73 29.38
C ILE A 18 22.94 0.93 29.21
N ILE A 19 21.96 1.49 28.50
CA ILE A 19 20.76 0.77 28.08
C ILE A 19 21.14 -0.02 26.81
N GLU A 20 21.40 -1.31 26.98
CA GLU A 20 21.91 -2.18 25.91
C GLU A 20 20.80 -2.77 25.03
N ASN A 21 19.59 -2.92 25.59
CA ASN A 21 18.43 -3.46 24.89
C ASN A 21 17.28 -2.43 24.90
N GLY A 22 16.35 -2.56 23.96
CA GLY A 22 15.10 -1.81 23.99
C GLY A 22 14.41 -1.95 25.35
N LEU A 23 13.87 -0.84 25.87
CA LEU A 23 13.20 -0.83 27.18
C LEU A 23 11.91 -1.68 27.21
N LEU A 24 11.40 -2.08 26.05
CA LEU A 24 10.13 -2.78 25.87
C LEU A 24 10.29 -3.87 24.81
N ASP A 25 9.87 -5.09 25.14
CA ASP A 25 9.58 -6.15 24.17
C ASP A 25 8.20 -5.86 23.56
N ILE A 26 8.12 -5.64 22.24
CA ILE A 26 6.86 -5.28 21.57
C ILE A 26 6.19 -6.55 21.06
N PRO A 27 5.14 -7.05 21.74
CA PRO A 27 4.46 -8.26 21.32
C PRO A 27 3.69 -8.04 20.02
N MET A 28 3.54 -9.12 19.25
CA MET A 28 2.74 -9.15 18.04
C MET A 28 1.29 -9.51 18.39
N LEU A 29 0.34 -8.64 18.08
CA LEU A 29 -1.08 -8.94 18.16
C LEU A 29 -1.46 -10.00 17.11
N ALA A 30 -2.05 -11.10 17.57
CA ALA A 30 -2.69 -12.11 16.74
C ALA A 30 -4.03 -12.52 17.37
N ILE A 31 -5.05 -12.70 16.54
CA ILE A 31 -6.41 -13.11 16.89
C ILE A 31 -6.70 -14.50 16.30
N LEU A 32 -6.31 -14.73 15.06
CA LEU A 32 -6.43 -15.99 14.34
C LEU A 32 -5.08 -16.73 14.31
N ASP A 33 -5.11 -18.02 14.65
CA ASP A 33 -4.01 -18.93 14.34
C ASP A 33 -3.97 -19.21 12.82
N ALA A 34 -2.90 -19.85 12.34
CA ALA A 34 -2.68 -20.15 10.93
C ALA A 34 -3.79 -21.02 10.31
N ASP A 35 -4.48 -21.83 11.12
CA ASP A 35 -5.61 -22.65 10.70
C ASP A 35 -6.96 -21.92 10.71
N GLY A 36 -6.98 -20.61 11.03
CA GLY A 36 -8.18 -19.79 11.07
C GLY A 36 -9.01 -19.94 12.35
N THR A 37 -8.54 -20.70 13.34
CA THR A 37 -9.15 -20.73 14.67
C THR A 37 -8.79 -19.49 15.48
N VAL A 38 -9.70 -19.05 16.36
CA VAL A 38 -9.46 -17.91 17.24
C VAL A 38 -8.62 -18.37 18.43
N TYR A 39 -7.54 -17.67 18.75
CA TYR A 39 -6.75 -17.95 19.95
C TYR A 39 -7.64 -17.85 21.21
N PRO A 40 -7.53 -18.77 22.19
CA PRO A 40 -8.43 -18.81 23.34
C PRO A 40 -8.55 -17.51 24.15
N GLN A 41 -7.46 -16.74 24.23
CA GLN A 41 -7.37 -15.46 24.93
C GLN A 41 -7.63 -14.23 24.04
N ALA A 42 -7.81 -14.43 22.73
CA ALA A 42 -8.04 -13.33 21.81
C ALA A 42 -9.50 -12.86 21.87
N LYS A 43 -9.68 -11.55 21.75
CA LYS A 43 -11.00 -10.93 21.59
C LYS A 43 -11.19 -10.61 20.11
N GLU A 44 -12.19 -11.24 19.49
CA GLU A 44 -12.58 -10.91 18.13
C GLU A 44 -13.10 -9.46 18.04
N PRO A 45 -12.80 -8.73 16.95
CA PRO A 45 -13.35 -7.41 16.73
C PRO A 45 -14.85 -7.51 16.39
N GLU A 46 -15.59 -6.42 16.64
CA GLU A 46 -16.94 -6.30 16.11
C GLU A 46 -16.87 -6.07 14.59
N ILE A 47 -17.28 -7.09 13.83
CA ILE A 47 -17.33 -7.08 12.38
C ILE A 47 -18.59 -7.81 11.92
N ASN A 48 -19.30 -7.26 10.94
CA ASN A 48 -20.48 -7.93 10.38
C ASN A 48 -20.10 -8.84 9.19
N GLN A 49 -20.98 -9.79 8.89
CA GLN A 49 -20.79 -10.75 7.79
C GLN A 49 -20.49 -10.07 6.45
N GLN A 50 -21.21 -9.01 6.10
CA GLN A 50 -21.04 -8.32 4.81
C GLN A 50 -19.63 -7.75 4.65
N LEU A 51 -19.11 -7.08 5.68
CA LEU A 51 -17.78 -6.50 5.69
C LEU A 51 -16.70 -7.59 5.64
N ALA A 52 -16.86 -8.65 6.44
CA ALA A 52 -15.91 -9.75 6.47
C ALA A 52 -15.84 -10.50 5.12
N VAL A 53 -16.99 -10.81 4.51
CA VAL A 53 -17.04 -11.41 3.17
C VAL A 53 -16.45 -10.47 2.13
N LYS A 54 -16.71 -9.16 2.21
CA LYS A 54 -16.08 -8.16 1.31
C LYS A 54 -14.57 -8.16 1.44
N MET A 55 -14.02 -8.19 2.66
CA MET A 55 -12.57 -8.28 2.87
C MET A 55 -11.99 -9.55 2.22
N TYR A 56 -12.60 -10.70 2.46
CA TYR A 56 -12.18 -11.97 1.87
C TYR A 56 -12.19 -11.94 0.33
N HIS A 57 -13.31 -11.52 -0.26
CA HIS A 57 -13.45 -11.35 -1.70
C HIS A 57 -12.43 -10.37 -2.28
N THR A 58 -12.15 -9.27 -1.59
CA THR A 58 -11.14 -8.29 -2.05
C THR A 58 -9.73 -8.89 -2.04
N MET A 59 -9.37 -9.70 -1.04
CA MET A 59 -8.08 -10.39 -1.02
C MET A 59 -7.97 -11.41 -2.17
N LEU A 60 -9.03 -12.18 -2.43
CA LEU A 60 -9.08 -13.10 -3.58
C LEU A 60 -8.94 -12.37 -4.91
N TYR A 61 -9.69 -11.28 -5.10
CA TYR A 61 -9.60 -10.42 -6.27
C TYR A 61 -8.18 -9.92 -6.50
N THR A 62 -7.53 -9.42 -5.44
CA THR A 62 -6.17 -8.89 -5.49
C THR A 62 -5.18 -9.96 -5.96
N ARG A 63 -5.26 -11.17 -5.42
CA ARG A 63 -4.40 -12.29 -5.81
C ARG A 63 -4.60 -12.70 -7.27
N MET A 64 -5.85 -12.76 -7.73
CA MET A 64 -6.17 -13.08 -9.12
C MET A 64 -5.70 -11.99 -10.10
N LEU A 65 -5.86 -10.71 -9.73
CA LEU A 65 -5.35 -9.59 -10.48
C LEU A 65 -3.83 -9.72 -10.63
N ASP A 66 -3.13 -9.98 -9.53
CA ASP A 66 -1.68 -10.14 -9.51
C ASP A 66 -1.19 -11.27 -10.43
N GLU A 67 -1.76 -12.46 -10.29
CA GLU A 67 -1.43 -13.60 -11.16
C GLU A 67 -1.62 -13.26 -12.64
N ARG A 68 -2.72 -12.59 -12.97
CA ARG A 68 -3.05 -12.23 -14.35
C ARG A 68 -2.08 -11.18 -14.90
N MET A 69 -1.71 -10.20 -14.10
CA MET A 69 -0.84 -9.10 -14.52
C MET A 69 0.62 -9.48 -14.59
N VAL A 70 1.09 -10.34 -13.68
CA VAL A 70 2.40 -10.99 -13.83
C VAL A 70 2.45 -11.77 -15.15
N ALA A 71 1.42 -12.57 -15.47
CA ALA A 71 1.37 -13.30 -16.73
C ALA A 71 1.35 -12.37 -17.97
N ALA A 72 0.58 -11.27 -17.93
CA ALA A 72 0.55 -10.29 -19.01
C ALA A 72 1.89 -9.60 -19.22
N GLN A 73 2.61 -9.28 -18.14
CA GLN A 73 3.95 -8.71 -18.22
C GLN A 73 4.94 -9.70 -18.85
N ARG A 74 4.90 -10.99 -18.46
CA ARG A 74 5.75 -12.03 -19.06
C ARG A 74 5.46 -12.25 -20.55
N GLN A 75 4.26 -11.92 -21.02
CA GLN A 75 3.89 -11.91 -22.44
C GLN A 75 4.29 -10.62 -23.17
N GLY A 76 4.91 -9.65 -22.50
CA GLY A 76 5.29 -8.35 -23.07
C GLY A 76 4.11 -7.42 -23.34
N ARG A 77 2.93 -7.68 -22.77
CA ARG A 77 1.71 -6.89 -22.99
C ARG A 77 1.69 -5.61 -22.17
N ILE A 78 2.29 -5.65 -20.99
CA ILE A 78 2.54 -4.50 -20.11
C ILE A 78 4.02 -4.45 -19.75
N SER A 79 4.54 -3.28 -19.40
CA SER A 79 5.98 -3.07 -19.23
C SER A 79 6.52 -3.55 -17.87
N PHE A 80 5.69 -3.54 -16.82
CA PHE A 80 6.11 -3.81 -15.45
C PHE A 80 4.93 -4.24 -14.57
N TYR A 81 5.18 -5.02 -13.52
CA TYR A 81 4.18 -5.31 -12.48
C TYR A 81 4.82 -5.67 -11.12
N LEU A 82 4.05 -5.47 -10.05
CA LEU A 82 4.38 -5.76 -8.65
C LEU A 82 3.20 -6.50 -8.00
N ALA A 83 3.38 -7.77 -7.66
CA ALA A 83 2.39 -8.53 -6.90
C ALA A 83 2.52 -8.30 -5.39
N SER A 84 1.43 -8.41 -4.65
CA SER A 84 1.36 -8.29 -3.18
C SER A 84 1.05 -9.62 -2.51
N THR A 85 1.39 -10.75 -3.14
CA THR A 85 1.11 -12.10 -2.59
C THR A 85 1.74 -12.30 -1.23
N GLY A 86 0.92 -12.65 -0.25
CA GLY A 86 1.28 -12.80 1.16
C GLY A 86 0.92 -11.58 2.02
N GLU A 87 0.70 -10.42 1.40
CA GLU A 87 0.48 -9.14 2.09
C GLU A 87 -0.99 -8.66 1.99
N GLU A 88 -1.89 -9.48 1.44
CA GLU A 88 -3.27 -9.08 1.14
C GLU A 88 -4.06 -8.69 2.39
N ALA A 89 -3.92 -9.44 3.50
CA ALA A 89 -4.61 -9.15 4.76
C ALA A 89 -4.14 -7.83 5.38
N ALA A 90 -2.84 -7.54 5.35
CA ALA A 90 -2.28 -6.31 5.90
C ALA A 90 -2.89 -5.07 5.22
N VAL A 91 -3.05 -5.12 3.89
CA VAL A 91 -3.60 -4.01 3.11
C VAL A 91 -5.13 -3.96 3.20
N VAL A 92 -5.82 -5.07 2.96
CA VAL A 92 -7.29 -5.10 2.92
C VAL A 92 -7.89 -4.92 4.32
N GLY A 93 -7.31 -5.56 5.35
CA GLY A 93 -7.77 -5.43 6.72
C GLY A 93 -7.63 -4.01 7.26
N SER A 94 -6.55 -3.32 6.90
CA SER A 94 -6.37 -1.92 7.29
C SER A 94 -7.31 -0.99 6.51
N ALA A 95 -7.46 -1.18 5.20
CA ALA A 95 -8.39 -0.39 4.39
C ALA A 95 -9.85 -0.55 4.85
N ALA A 96 -10.24 -1.73 5.33
CA ALA A 96 -11.58 -2.01 5.87
C ALA A 96 -11.91 -1.24 7.15
N ALA A 97 -10.89 -0.82 7.90
CA ALA A 97 -11.03 -0.06 9.14
C ALA A 97 -11.12 1.46 8.93
N LEU A 98 -11.01 1.94 7.69
CA LEU A 98 -10.99 3.37 7.36
C LEU A 98 -12.38 3.85 6.91
N SER A 99 -12.61 5.15 7.09
CA SER A 99 -13.69 5.86 6.39
C SER A 99 -13.32 6.08 4.92
N ALA A 100 -14.33 6.35 4.08
CA ALA A 100 -14.12 6.79 2.71
C ALA A 100 -13.39 8.15 2.62
N ASP A 101 -13.52 8.99 3.65
CA ASP A 101 -12.90 10.32 3.74
C ASP A 101 -11.43 10.29 4.17
N ASP A 102 -10.96 9.15 4.69
CA ASP A 102 -9.56 9.02 5.11
C ASP A 102 -8.65 8.96 3.87
N MET A 103 -7.54 9.69 3.88
CA MET A 103 -6.58 9.70 2.78
C MET A 103 -5.68 8.47 2.86
N ILE A 104 -5.52 7.75 1.75
CA ILE A 104 -4.54 6.67 1.62
C ILE A 104 -3.34 7.17 0.82
N MET A 105 -2.17 7.16 1.43
CA MET A 105 -0.88 7.33 0.75
C MET A 105 -0.14 6.00 0.74
N SER A 106 0.16 5.49 -0.44
CA SER A 106 0.69 4.15 -0.63
C SER A 106 2.13 4.16 -1.16
N GLN A 107 2.79 3.00 -1.15
CA GLN A 107 4.12 2.82 -1.69
C GLN A 107 4.05 2.23 -3.10
N TYR A 108 3.55 0.99 -3.24
CA TYR A 108 3.33 0.28 -4.51
C TYR A 108 2.87 -1.19 -4.33
N ARG A 109 2.39 -1.61 -3.14
CA ARG A 109 1.79 -2.95 -2.94
C ARG A 109 0.39 -2.87 -2.34
N GLU A 110 -0.24 -1.71 -2.45
CA GLU A 110 -1.51 -1.39 -1.81
C GLU A 110 -2.71 -1.51 -2.77
N GLN A 111 -2.59 -2.23 -3.89
CA GLN A 111 -3.69 -2.43 -4.84
C GLN A 111 -4.95 -3.01 -4.17
N GLY A 112 -4.79 -3.83 -3.11
CA GLY A 112 -5.91 -4.34 -2.32
C GLY A 112 -6.73 -3.25 -1.63
N ALA A 113 -6.13 -2.12 -1.24
CA ALA A 113 -6.84 -1.01 -0.62
C ALA A 113 -7.68 -0.23 -1.65
N LEU A 114 -7.15 -0.04 -2.86
CA LEU A 114 -7.91 0.51 -3.99
C LEU A 114 -9.09 -0.39 -4.38
N ALA A 115 -8.84 -1.69 -4.53
CA ALA A 115 -9.89 -2.67 -4.82
C ALA A 115 -10.98 -2.65 -3.73
N PHE A 116 -10.59 -2.59 -2.45
CA PHE A 116 -11.54 -2.50 -1.34
C PHE A 116 -12.42 -1.23 -1.41
N ARG A 117 -11.84 -0.11 -1.86
CA ARG A 117 -12.55 1.16 -2.09
C ARG A 117 -13.37 1.18 -3.38
N GLY A 118 -13.37 0.11 -4.17
CA GLY A 118 -14.19 -0.02 -5.36
C GLY A 118 -13.50 0.39 -6.66
N TYR A 119 -12.16 0.48 -6.67
CA TYR A 119 -11.42 0.65 -7.91
C TYR A 119 -11.64 -0.57 -8.82
N THR A 120 -12.15 -0.33 -10.02
CA THR A 120 -12.64 -1.38 -10.92
C THR A 120 -11.50 -2.06 -11.69
N SER A 121 -11.74 -3.29 -12.16
CA SER A 121 -10.82 -3.96 -13.09
C SER A 121 -10.51 -3.12 -14.32
N ALA A 122 -11.49 -2.41 -14.87
CA ALA A 122 -11.27 -1.50 -15.99
C ALA A 122 -10.27 -0.38 -15.64
N GLN A 123 -10.41 0.24 -14.46
CA GLN A 123 -9.47 1.29 -14.03
C GLN A 123 -8.06 0.74 -13.77
N PHE A 124 -7.94 -0.45 -13.16
CA PHE A 124 -6.64 -1.13 -13.03
C PHE A 124 -6.00 -1.37 -14.40
N MET A 125 -6.74 -1.94 -15.35
CA MET A 125 -6.23 -2.23 -16.69
C MET A 125 -5.87 -0.96 -17.45
N ASN A 126 -6.67 0.10 -17.37
CA ASN A 126 -6.38 1.36 -18.07
C ASN A 126 -5.01 1.93 -17.66
N GLN A 127 -4.70 1.94 -16.36
CA GLN A 127 -3.38 2.35 -15.86
C GLN A 127 -2.26 1.38 -16.30
N MET A 128 -2.50 0.06 -16.25
CA MET A 128 -1.51 -0.95 -16.66
C MET A 128 -1.11 -0.86 -18.13
N PHE A 129 -2.07 -0.54 -18.99
CA PHE A 129 -1.86 -0.38 -20.43
C PHE A 129 -1.49 1.06 -20.83
N SER A 130 -1.43 1.98 -19.87
CA SER A 130 -1.13 3.40 -20.11
C SER A 130 -2.03 4.02 -21.20
N ASN A 131 -3.28 3.55 -21.27
CA ASN A 131 -4.21 3.95 -22.32
C ASN A 131 -4.87 5.30 -21.98
N ARG A 132 -5.59 5.90 -22.93
CA ARG A 132 -6.20 7.23 -22.74
C ARG A 132 -7.32 7.31 -21.68
N LEU A 133 -7.80 6.18 -21.18
CA LEU A 133 -8.76 6.12 -20.08
C LEU A 133 -8.07 6.05 -18.71
N ASP A 134 -6.74 5.98 -18.67
CA ASP A 134 -5.95 6.18 -17.45
C ASP A 134 -6.02 7.65 -17.02
N PRO A 135 -6.50 7.96 -15.80
CA PRO A 135 -6.48 9.32 -15.26
C PRO A 135 -5.07 9.94 -15.22
N ASN A 136 -4.02 9.12 -15.09
CA ASN A 136 -2.62 9.57 -15.11
C ASN A 136 -2.05 9.76 -16.52
N LYS A 137 -2.92 9.64 -17.54
CA LYS A 137 -2.62 9.84 -18.96
C LYS A 137 -1.46 8.98 -19.49
N GLY A 138 -1.19 7.82 -18.87
CA GLY A 138 -0.12 6.92 -19.29
C GLY A 138 1.29 7.47 -19.02
N ARG A 139 1.43 8.50 -18.17
CA ARG A 139 2.72 9.15 -17.87
C ARG A 139 3.52 8.46 -16.78
N GLN A 140 2.84 7.69 -15.95
CA GLN A 140 3.45 6.95 -14.86
C GLN A 140 3.69 5.50 -15.26
N LYS A 141 4.66 4.87 -14.58
CA LYS A 141 4.93 3.44 -14.71
C LYS A 141 3.66 2.64 -14.36
N PRO A 142 3.44 1.44 -14.92
CA PRO A 142 2.47 0.52 -14.35
C PRO A 142 2.66 0.37 -12.84
N ILE A 143 1.56 0.10 -12.13
CA ILE A 143 1.36 0.00 -10.68
C ILE A 143 1.33 1.37 -9.96
N HIS A 144 1.64 2.46 -10.63
CA HIS A 144 1.52 3.80 -10.03
C HIS A 144 0.07 4.31 -10.11
N TYR A 145 -0.81 3.64 -9.37
CA TYR A 145 -2.23 3.98 -9.27
C TYR A 145 -2.46 5.27 -8.46
N GLY A 146 -3.61 5.89 -8.69
CA GLY A 146 -4.10 7.05 -7.96
C GLY A 146 -5.56 7.30 -8.33
N ASP A 147 -6.38 7.68 -7.35
CA ASP A 147 -7.78 8.03 -7.60
C ASP A 147 -8.26 9.04 -6.56
N LYS A 148 -8.55 10.26 -7.02
CA LYS A 148 -9.02 11.35 -6.17
C LYS A 148 -10.40 11.05 -5.57
N ALA A 149 -11.30 10.41 -6.32
CA ALA A 149 -12.64 10.11 -5.85
C ALA A 149 -12.63 9.04 -4.74
N LEU A 150 -11.61 8.19 -4.73
CA LEU A 150 -11.40 7.17 -3.70
C LEU A 150 -10.44 7.64 -2.59
N ASN A 151 -10.09 8.93 -2.50
CA ASN A 151 -9.12 9.46 -1.54
C ASN A 151 -7.82 8.64 -1.49
N PHE A 152 -7.29 8.30 -2.67
CA PHE A 152 -6.06 7.54 -2.82
C PHE A 152 -5.03 8.36 -3.59
N MET A 153 -3.98 8.80 -2.88
CA MET A 153 -2.91 9.61 -3.46
C MET A 153 -2.18 8.83 -4.55
N THR A 154 -1.81 9.51 -5.64
CA THR A 154 -1.07 8.88 -6.74
C THR A 154 0.31 8.43 -6.27
N ILE A 155 0.64 7.17 -6.54
CA ILE A 155 1.93 6.58 -6.20
C ILE A 155 3.08 7.25 -6.95
N SER A 156 4.24 7.34 -6.30
CA SER A 156 5.51 7.71 -6.93
C SER A 156 6.59 6.67 -6.60
N SER A 157 7.57 6.50 -7.48
CA SER A 157 8.64 5.51 -7.29
C SER A 157 9.62 5.81 -6.14
N PRO A 158 9.99 7.08 -5.85
CA PRO A 158 10.93 7.40 -4.78
C PRO A 158 10.42 6.96 -3.41
N LEU A 159 11.17 6.08 -2.75
CA LEU A 159 10.80 5.51 -1.46
C LEU A 159 10.80 6.56 -0.35
N GLY A 160 9.91 6.40 0.62
CA GLY A 160 9.84 7.24 1.82
C GLY A 160 9.19 8.60 1.61
N THR A 161 9.19 9.15 0.39
CA THR A 161 8.72 10.52 0.10
C THR A 161 7.27 10.79 0.52
N GLN A 162 6.40 9.78 0.47
CA GLN A 162 5.00 9.90 0.89
C GLN A 162 4.83 10.00 2.41
N ILE A 163 5.84 9.62 3.21
CA ILE A 163 5.77 9.61 4.69
C ILE A 163 5.67 11.03 5.27
N PRO A 164 6.57 11.98 4.96
CA PRO A 164 6.42 13.36 5.41
C PRO A 164 5.24 14.07 4.71
N GLN A 165 4.90 13.69 3.47
CA GLN A 165 3.70 14.20 2.80
C GLN A 165 2.43 13.81 3.55
N ALA A 166 2.33 12.58 4.05
CA ALA A 166 1.21 12.12 4.86
C ALA A 166 1.12 12.87 6.19
N ALA A 167 2.26 13.12 6.86
CA ALA A 167 2.28 13.95 8.07
C ALA A 167 1.76 15.37 7.81
N GLY A 168 2.18 15.99 6.70
CA GLY A 168 1.72 17.32 6.28
C GLY A 168 0.24 17.34 5.87
N TYR A 169 -0.23 16.35 5.12
CA TYR A 169 -1.63 16.25 4.70
C TYR A 169 -2.55 16.05 5.91
N ALA A 170 -2.19 15.15 6.82
CA ALA A 170 -2.92 14.93 8.07
C ALA A 170 -2.95 16.20 8.94
N TYR A 171 -1.85 16.95 8.99
CA TYR A 171 -1.83 18.25 9.66
C TYR A 171 -2.82 19.22 9.02
N GLY A 172 -2.88 19.25 7.68
CA GLY A 172 -3.87 20.02 6.93
C GLY A 172 -5.32 19.61 7.23
N GLN A 173 -5.62 18.30 7.25
CA GLN A 173 -6.94 17.77 7.65
C GLN A 173 -7.33 18.26 9.04
N LYS A 174 -6.40 18.20 10.00
CA LYS A 174 -6.63 18.69 11.36
C LYS A 174 -6.91 20.19 11.40
N LEU A 175 -6.10 21.01 10.71
CA LEU A 175 -6.30 22.46 10.67
C LEU A 175 -7.63 22.85 9.99
N ALA A 176 -8.09 22.06 9.02
CA ALA A 176 -9.38 22.24 8.38
C ALA A 176 -10.56 21.77 9.25
N GLY A 177 -10.31 21.05 10.36
CA GLY A 177 -11.36 20.51 11.22
C GLY A 177 -12.09 19.29 10.61
N ASN A 178 -11.45 18.57 9.70
CA ASN A 178 -12.03 17.37 9.09
C ASN A 178 -12.04 16.20 10.08
N ASP A 179 -13.12 15.43 10.12
CA ASP A 179 -13.21 14.16 10.86
C ASP A 179 -12.61 13.00 10.02
N ALA A 180 -11.37 13.19 9.57
CA ALA A 180 -10.65 12.27 8.70
C ALA A 180 -9.17 12.23 9.06
N LEU A 181 -8.54 11.08 8.84
CA LEU A 181 -7.11 10.88 9.03
C LEU A 181 -6.41 10.58 7.70
N THR A 182 -5.08 10.49 7.76
CA THR A 182 -4.27 9.94 6.68
C THR A 182 -3.64 8.63 7.11
N ILE A 183 -3.75 7.57 6.32
CA ILE A 183 -2.92 6.37 6.48
C ILE A 183 -1.80 6.38 5.44
N CYS A 184 -0.59 6.08 5.89
CA CYS A 184 0.61 6.07 5.07
C CYS A 184 1.26 4.69 5.10
N TYR A 185 1.23 3.98 3.98
CA TYR A 185 1.87 2.68 3.83
C TYR A 185 3.33 2.82 3.38
N PHE A 186 4.19 1.98 3.93
CA PHE A 186 5.59 1.84 3.52
C PHE A 186 6.13 0.47 3.96
N GLY A 187 7.16 -0.02 3.29
CA GLY A 187 7.90 -1.23 3.69
C GLY A 187 8.98 -0.93 4.73
N GLU A 188 9.46 -1.97 5.41
CA GLU A 188 10.57 -1.86 6.36
C GLU A 188 11.87 -1.34 5.70
N GLY A 189 12.06 -1.67 4.41
CA GLY A 189 13.12 -1.10 3.59
C GLY A 189 13.06 0.42 3.49
N ALA A 190 11.88 0.96 3.16
CA ALA A 190 11.66 2.40 3.02
C ALA A 190 11.73 3.14 4.36
N ALA A 191 11.57 2.44 5.49
CA ALA A 191 11.75 3.02 6.81
C ALA A 191 13.23 3.34 7.15
N SER A 192 14.19 2.94 6.30
CA SER A 192 15.59 3.36 6.40
C SER A 192 15.91 4.64 5.62
N GLU A 193 14.96 5.17 4.82
CA GLU A 193 15.13 6.47 4.17
C GLU A 193 15.02 7.61 5.19
N GLY A 194 15.72 8.73 4.92
CA GLY A 194 15.68 9.92 5.79
C GLY A 194 14.28 10.51 5.96
N ASP A 195 13.42 10.36 4.96
CA ASP A 195 12.04 10.85 4.98
C ASP A 195 11.17 10.14 6.02
N PHE A 196 11.48 8.88 6.39
CA PHE A 196 10.82 8.20 7.51
C PHE A 196 11.04 8.95 8.81
N HIS A 197 12.30 9.31 9.10
CA HIS A 197 12.65 10.08 10.30
C HIS A 197 11.95 11.45 10.31
N ALA A 198 11.99 12.16 9.18
CA ALA A 198 11.37 13.48 9.05
C ALA A 198 9.85 13.42 9.28
N GLY A 199 9.16 12.49 8.61
CA GLY A 199 7.70 12.37 8.69
C GLY A 199 7.19 11.96 10.06
N LEU A 200 7.82 10.99 10.72
CA LEU A 200 7.41 10.55 12.06
C LEU A 200 7.61 11.66 13.10
N ASN A 201 8.78 12.31 13.11
CA ASN A 201 9.06 13.38 14.06
C ASN A 201 8.13 14.59 13.84
N MET A 202 7.90 14.98 12.58
CA MET A 202 6.95 16.04 12.24
C MET A 202 5.54 15.71 12.75
N ALA A 203 5.06 14.48 12.49
CA ALA A 203 3.74 14.05 12.93
C ALA A 203 3.59 14.02 14.46
N ALA A 204 4.63 13.61 15.18
CA ALA A 204 4.62 13.57 16.63
C ALA A 204 4.58 14.97 17.24
N VAL A 205 5.51 15.85 16.84
CA VAL A 205 5.59 17.23 17.34
C VAL A 205 4.32 18.02 17.01
N LEU A 206 3.80 17.83 15.79
CA LEU A 206 2.62 18.54 15.33
C LEU A 206 1.31 17.84 15.69
N ASN A 207 1.32 16.71 16.41
CA ASN A 207 0.11 15.99 16.81
C ASN A 207 -0.82 15.74 15.59
N CYS A 208 -0.30 15.07 14.56
CA CYS A 208 -1.03 14.81 13.32
C CYS A 208 -1.92 13.57 13.45
N PRO A 209 -3.17 13.60 12.93
CA PRO A 209 -4.03 12.42 12.84
C PRO A 209 -3.57 11.52 11.68
N VAL A 210 -2.46 10.80 11.89
CA VAL A 210 -1.86 9.94 10.85
C VAL A 210 -1.60 8.54 11.39
N ILE A 211 -1.90 7.53 10.59
CA ILE A 211 -1.49 6.14 10.81
C ILE A 211 -0.30 5.86 9.88
N PHE A 212 0.85 5.59 10.45
CA PHE A 212 2.00 5.04 9.75
C PHE A 212 1.86 3.52 9.74
N PHE A 213 1.66 2.92 8.56
CA PHE A 213 1.45 1.48 8.41
C PHE A 213 2.66 0.86 7.71
N CYS A 214 3.55 0.28 8.51
CA CYS A 214 4.73 -0.42 8.03
C CYS A 214 4.37 -1.87 7.69
N ARG A 215 4.55 -2.27 6.42
CA ARG A 215 4.55 -3.68 6.01
C ARG A 215 5.97 -4.22 6.14
N ASN A 216 6.26 -4.92 7.23
CA ASN A 216 7.53 -5.60 7.40
C ASN A 216 7.41 -7.01 6.82
N ASN A 217 7.84 -7.16 5.57
CA ASN A 217 7.74 -8.42 4.84
C ASN A 217 9.07 -9.19 4.77
N GLY A 218 10.06 -8.72 5.53
CA GLY A 218 11.39 -9.31 5.70
C GLY A 218 12.42 -8.98 4.62
N TYR A 219 12.04 -8.31 3.51
CA TYR A 219 12.95 -8.07 2.39
C TYR A 219 12.71 -6.76 1.61
N ALA A 220 13.79 -5.98 1.47
CA ALA A 220 13.89 -4.87 0.53
C ALA A 220 14.64 -5.31 -0.73
N ILE A 221 13.90 -5.65 -1.80
CA ILE A 221 14.43 -6.33 -2.99
C ILE A 221 15.12 -7.64 -2.58
N SER A 222 16.44 -7.67 -2.49
CA SER A 222 17.27 -8.81 -2.08
C SER A 222 17.84 -8.68 -0.68
N THR A 223 17.77 -7.49 -0.07
CA THR A 223 18.32 -7.21 1.26
C THR A 223 17.38 -7.75 2.34
N PRO A 224 17.80 -8.74 3.14
CA PRO A 224 16.99 -9.23 4.25
C PRO A 224 16.93 -8.20 5.39
N ALA A 225 15.88 -8.26 6.20
CA ALA A 225 15.67 -7.31 7.31
C ALA A 225 16.85 -7.23 8.31
N GLU A 226 17.59 -8.33 8.49
CA GLU A 226 18.79 -8.37 9.35
C GLU A 226 19.96 -7.51 8.83
N GLU A 227 20.02 -7.25 7.52
CA GLU A 227 20.95 -6.30 6.90
C GLU A 227 20.34 -4.89 6.81
N GLN A 228 19.03 -4.76 7.01
CA GLN A 228 18.32 -3.49 6.91
C GLN A 228 18.39 -2.68 8.21
N PHE A 229 18.33 -3.36 9.36
CA PHE A 229 18.40 -2.74 10.68
C PHE A 229 18.81 -3.71 11.78
N ALA A 230 19.37 -3.17 12.86
CA ALA A 230 19.80 -3.95 14.03
C ALA A 230 18.83 -3.85 15.23
N GLY A 231 17.81 -2.98 15.16
CA GLY A 231 16.82 -2.80 16.23
C GLY A 231 15.67 -3.81 16.16
N ASP A 232 14.77 -3.77 17.14
CA ASP A 232 13.53 -4.56 17.15
C ASP A 232 12.52 -4.00 16.13
N GLY A 233 12.74 -4.27 14.85
CA GLY A 233 11.87 -3.87 13.77
C GLY A 233 11.70 -2.36 13.63
N ILE A 234 10.57 -1.98 13.06
CA ILE A 234 10.16 -0.58 12.87
C ILE A 234 9.31 -0.10 14.05
N ALA A 235 8.53 -0.98 14.68
CA ALA A 235 7.70 -0.65 15.84
C ALA A 235 8.49 0.08 16.94
N SER A 236 9.65 -0.47 17.32
CA SER A 236 10.50 0.10 18.38
C SER A 236 10.93 1.54 18.11
N ARG A 237 11.06 1.93 16.83
CA ARG A 237 11.44 3.30 16.44
C ARG A 237 10.35 4.31 16.76
N GLY A 238 9.07 3.95 16.63
CA GLY A 238 7.95 4.85 16.89
C GLY A 238 7.97 5.40 18.33
N ILE A 239 8.31 4.56 19.29
CA ILE A 239 8.41 4.92 20.72
C ILE A 239 9.43 6.05 20.92
N GLY A 240 10.57 6.00 20.20
CA GLY A 240 11.62 7.02 20.27
C GLY A 240 11.17 8.41 19.78
N TYR A 241 10.15 8.49 18.92
CA TYR A 241 9.54 9.74 18.47
C TYR A 241 8.36 10.19 19.34
N GLY A 242 7.96 9.41 20.34
CA GLY A 242 6.70 9.62 21.07
C GLY A 242 5.45 9.23 20.25
N VAL A 243 5.62 8.44 19.19
CA VAL A 243 4.52 7.88 18.38
C VAL A 243 4.01 6.63 19.08
N ARG A 244 2.68 6.51 19.23
CA ARG A 244 2.06 5.29 19.78
C ARG A 244 2.28 4.14 18.79
N THR A 245 2.67 2.98 19.27
CA THR A 245 3.04 1.86 18.40
C THR A 245 2.30 0.59 18.74
N ILE A 246 1.98 -0.21 17.73
CA ILE A 246 1.60 -1.62 17.85
C ILE A 246 2.28 -2.47 16.76
N ARG A 247 2.59 -3.73 17.08
CA ARG A 247 2.99 -4.76 16.11
C ARG A 247 1.85 -5.77 15.96
N VAL A 248 1.58 -6.21 14.73
CA VAL A 248 0.47 -7.12 14.41
C VAL A 248 0.93 -8.23 13.48
N ASP A 249 0.31 -9.41 13.56
CA ASP A 249 0.43 -10.42 12.52
C ASP A 249 -0.27 -9.89 11.26
N GLY A 250 0.51 -9.55 10.24
CA GLY A 250 0.02 -9.00 8.97
C GLY A 250 -0.73 -10.02 8.11
N ASN A 251 -0.66 -11.31 8.44
CA ASN A 251 -1.42 -12.36 7.77
C ASN A 251 -2.75 -12.68 8.49
N ASP A 252 -3.01 -12.04 9.63
CA ASP A 252 -4.28 -12.12 10.34
C ASP A 252 -5.13 -10.88 10.04
N PRO A 253 -6.15 -11.00 9.18
CA PRO A 253 -7.00 -9.86 8.82
C PRO A 253 -7.82 -9.31 10.00
N LEU A 254 -8.13 -10.10 11.02
CA LEU A 254 -8.85 -9.60 12.20
C LEU A 254 -7.91 -8.79 13.10
N ALA A 255 -6.66 -9.23 13.29
CA ALA A 255 -5.67 -8.48 14.06
C ALA A 255 -5.36 -7.13 13.39
N VAL A 256 -5.14 -7.14 12.07
CA VAL A 256 -4.90 -5.92 11.27
C VAL A 256 -6.09 -4.97 11.35
N TYR A 257 -7.31 -5.48 11.14
CA TYR A 257 -8.54 -4.67 11.22
C TYR A 257 -8.71 -4.06 12.62
N SER A 258 -8.59 -4.87 13.67
CA SER A 258 -8.73 -4.44 15.07
C SER A 258 -7.71 -3.35 15.44
N ALA A 259 -6.44 -3.57 15.10
CA ALA A 259 -5.39 -2.59 15.36
C ALA A 259 -5.60 -1.28 14.59
N THR A 260 -6.06 -1.37 13.34
CA THR A 260 -6.30 -0.18 12.52
C THR A 260 -7.52 0.60 12.99
N ILE A 261 -8.60 -0.07 13.43
CA ILE A 261 -9.75 0.60 14.08
C ILE A 261 -9.28 1.36 15.32
N LYS A 262 -8.48 0.73 16.19
CA LYS A 262 -7.99 1.38 17.40
C LYS A 262 -7.03 2.53 17.07
N ALA A 263 -6.16 2.36 16.09
CA ALA A 263 -5.26 3.41 15.63
C ALA A 263 -6.03 4.61 15.07
N ARG A 264 -7.11 4.37 14.32
CA ARG A 264 -8.00 5.42 13.80
C ARG A 264 -8.69 6.18 14.93
N GLU A 265 -9.27 5.47 15.88
CA GLU A 265 -9.90 6.07 17.07
C GLU A 265 -8.91 6.99 17.81
N LEU A 266 -7.68 6.51 18.05
CA LEU A 266 -6.63 7.27 18.74
C LEU A 266 -6.13 8.46 17.92
N ALA A 267 -5.95 8.29 16.61
CA ALA A 267 -5.47 9.35 15.73
C ALA A 267 -6.44 10.53 15.67
N LEU A 268 -7.76 10.27 15.62
CA LEU A 268 -8.79 11.29 15.59
C LEU A 268 -9.04 11.91 16.98
N SER A 269 -9.30 11.08 17.99
CA SER A 269 -9.69 11.58 19.33
C SER A 269 -8.56 12.26 20.09
N ALA A 270 -7.32 11.77 19.95
CA ALA A 270 -6.17 12.31 20.65
C ALA A 270 -5.31 13.23 19.77
N SER A 271 -5.63 13.37 18.47
CA SER A 271 -4.77 14.04 17.48
C SER A 271 -3.32 13.56 17.55
N GLN A 272 -3.10 12.24 17.57
CA GLN A 272 -1.75 11.69 17.75
C GLN A 272 -1.42 10.64 16.71
N PRO A 273 -0.19 10.62 16.18
CA PRO A 273 0.20 9.61 15.23
C PRO A 273 0.24 8.23 15.87
N VAL A 274 -0.06 7.21 15.07
CA VAL A 274 0.05 5.80 15.45
C VAL A 274 0.90 5.06 14.41
N LEU A 275 1.86 4.26 14.85
CA LEU A 275 2.65 3.36 14.02
C LEU A 275 2.14 1.93 14.19
N ILE A 276 1.74 1.29 13.09
CA ILE A 276 1.43 -0.13 13.02
C ILE A 276 2.55 -0.81 12.24
N GLU A 277 3.24 -1.78 12.84
CA GLU A 277 4.13 -2.70 12.13
C GLU A 277 3.41 -4.03 11.88
N ALA A 278 2.99 -4.26 10.64
CA ALA A 278 2.39 -5.51 10.21
C ALA A 278 3.49 -6.48 9.74
N MET A 279 3.68 -7.56 10.51
CA MET A 279 4.65 -8.60 10.23
C MET A 279 4.06 -9.58 9.23
N THR A 280 4.62 -9.64 8.03
CA THR A 280 4.14 -10.48 6.93
C THR A 280 5.33 -11.09 6.18
N TYR A 281 5.10 -11.68 5.02
CA TYR A 281 6.17 -12.20 4.17
C TYR A 281 5.83 -12.04 2.70
N ARG A 282 6.81 -11.55 1.94
CA ARG A 282 6.68 -11.32 0.49
C ARG A 282 6.81 -12.63 -0.27
N LEU A 283 5.72 -13.37 -0.47
CA LEU A 283 5.75 -14.63 -1.21
C LEU A 283 6.00 -14.44 -2.71
N ALA A 284 5.58 -13.30 -3.27
CA ALA A 284 5.94 -12.92 -4.63
C ALA A 284 7.43 -12.53 -4.76
N ALA A 285 7.93 -12.52 -6.00
CA ALA A 285 9.17 -11.80 -6.33
C ALA A 285 9.04 -10.32 -5.95
N HIS A 286 10.16 -9.61 -5.81
CA HIS A 286 10.11 -8.16 -5.59
C HIS A 286 9.30 -7.50 -6.72
N SER A 287 9.60 -7.83 -7.97
CA SER A 287 8.86 -7.36 -9.15
C SER A 287 8.99 -8.35 -10.29
N THR A 288 8.35 -8.07 -11.42
CA THR A 288 8.59 -8.83 -12.66
C THR A 288 10.04 -8.74 -13.18
N SER A 289 10.85 -7.82 -12.66
CA SER A 289 12.28 -7.67 -12.97
C SER A 289 13.20 -8.40 -11.99
N ASP A 290 12.65 -9.15 -11.03
CA ASP A 290 13.38 -9.82 -9.96
C ASP A 290 13.26 -11.35 -10.03
N ASP A 291 14.28 -12.05 -9.52
CA ASP A 291 14.29 -13.49 -9.31
C ASP A 291 14.71 -13.79 -7.85
N PRO A 292 13.76 -14.15 -6.98
CA PRO A 292 14.04 -14.39 -5.57
C PRO A 292 14.86 -15.65 -5.29
N SER A 293 14.98 -16.56 -6.26
CA SER A 293 15.73 -17.82 -6.06
C SER A 293 17.23 -17.59 -5.82
N GLY A 294 17.74 -16.39 -6.14
CA GLY A 294 19.12 -15.99 -5.86
C GLY A 294 19.40 -15.60 -4.40
N TYR A 295 18.38 -15.32 -3.58
CA TYR A 295 18.58 -14.79 -2.21
C TYR A 295 17.55 -15.26 -1.16
N ARG A 296 16.58 -16.10 -1.54
CA ARG A 296 15.61 -16.71 -0.62
C ARG A 296 15.53 -18.22 -0.81
N SER A 297 15.41 -18.95 0.29
CA SER A 297 15.30 -20.41 0.21
C SER A 297 13.86 -20.87 -0.05
N LYS A 298 13.67 -22.01 -0.72
CA LYS A 298 12.31 -22.60 -0.82
C LYS A 298 11.73 -22.97 0.55
N LYS A 299 12.60 -23.31 1.51
CA LYS A 299 12.20 -23.73 2.86
C LYS A 299 11.65 -22.58 3.69
N GLU A 300 12.18 -21.36 3.57
CA GLU A 300 11.57 -20.20 4.23
C GLU A 300 10.22 -19.85 3.58
N GLU A 301 10.12 -19.87 2.25
CA GLU A 301 8.87 -19.51 1.56
C GLU A 301 7.74 -20.47 1.94
N GLU A 302 8.02 -21.77 2.00
CA GLU A 302 7.03 -22.79 2.36
C GLU A 302 6.43 -22.57 3.75
N LYS A 303 7.24 -22.14 4.73
CA LYS A 303 6.74 -21.82 6.07
C LYS A 303 5.69 -20.71 6.06
N TRP A 304 5.82 -19.77 5.13
CA TRP A 304 4.90 -18.64 4.99
C TRP A 304 3.70 -18.98 4.09
N ARG A 305 3.83 -19.92 3.15
CA ARG A 305 2.69 -20.48 2.41
C ARG A 305 1.68 -21.15 3.34
N LEU A 306 2.16 -21.83 4.40
CA LEU A 306 1.30 -22.42 5.43
C LEU A 306 0.58 -21.38 6.31
N LYS A 307 0.95 -20.10 6.19
CA LYS A 307 0.38 -18.98 6.95
C LYS A 307 -0.43 -18.04 6.04
N ASP A 308 -0.94 -18.55 4.93
CA ASP A 308 -1.62 -17.76 3.91
C ASP A 308 -2.82 -16.97 4.50
N PRO A 309 -2.88 -15.65 4.29
CA PRO A 309 -3.94 -14.82 4.87
C PRO A 309 -5.34 -15.13 4.33
N ILE A 310 -5.43 -15.56 3.07
CA ILE A 310 -6.72 -15.84 2.42
C ILE A 310 -7.28 -17.15 2.97
N GLU A 311 -6.47 -18.20 3.02
CA GLU A 311 -6.91 -19.49 3.56
C GLU A 311 -7.27 -19.37 5.04
N ARG A 312 -6.43 -18.68 5.83
CA ARG A 312 -6.71 -18.41 7.25
C ARG A 312 -8.09 -17.77 7.46
N PHE A 313 -8.42 -16.78 6.64
CA PHE A 313 -9.70 -16.07 6.77
C PHE A 313 -10.88 -16.85 6.19
N LYS A 314 -10.66 -17.63 5.14
CA LYS A 314 -11.66 -18.56 4.59
C LYS A 314 -12.15 -19.51 5.68
N VAL A 315 -11.23 -20.17 6.39
CA VAL A 315 -11.58 -21.13 7.43
C VAL A 315 -12.37 -20.45 8.56
N TRP A 316 -11.95 -19.26 9.00
CA TRP A 316 -12.70 -18.50 9.99
C TRP A 316 -14.13 -18.17 9.54
N LEU A 317 -14.32 -17.72 8.28
CA LEU A 317 -15.64 -17.43 7.72
C LEU A 317 -16.54 -18.67 7.61
N LEU A 318 -15.98 -19.80 7.21
CA LEU A 318 -16.69 -21.09 7.16
C LEU A 318 -17.14 -21.49 8.57
N ASN A 319 -16.27 -21.38 9.57
CA ASN A 319 -16.58 -21.71 10.97
C ASN A 319 -17.67 -20.79 11.57
N LYS A 320 -17.75 -19.52 11.14
CA LYS A 320 -18.85 -18.61 11.49
C LYS A 320 -20.17 -18.91 10.76
N GLY A 321 -20.15 -19.77 9.75
CA GLY A 321 -21.31 -20.02 8.87
C GLY A 321 -21.62 -18.83 7.96
N TRP A 322 -20.63 -17.97 7.70
CA TRP A 322 -20.77 -16.71 6.96
C TRP A 322 -20.41 -16.83 5.48
N LEU A 323 -19.79 -17.94 5.11
CA LEU A 323 -19.36 -18.28 3.77
C LEU A 323 -19.74 -19.74 3.49
N LYS A 324 -20.02 -20.04 2.22
CA LYS A 324 -20.08 -21.42 1.70
C LYS A 324 -18.98 -21.60 0.65
N GLU A 325 -18.53 -22.82 0.45
CA GLU A 325 -17.49 -23.10 -0.54
C GLU A 325 -17.97 -22.77 -1.96
N GLU A 326 -19.23 -23.05 -2.26
CA GLU A 326 -19.84 -22.78 -3.56
C GLU A 326 -19.87 -21.28 -3.89
N ASP A 327 -20.06 -20.42 -2.87
CA ASP A 327 -20.04 -18.96 -3.02
C ASP A 327 -18.64 -18.48 -3.44
N THR A 328 -17.59 -19.10 -2.88
CA THR A 328 -16.19 -18.80 -3.25
C THR A 328 -15.92 -19.21 -4.69
N GLU A 329 -16.34 -20.42 -5.09
CA GLU A 329 -16.13 -20.89 -6.47
C GLU A 329 -16.83 -20.02 -7.50
N GLN A 330 -18.06 -19.59 -7.19
CA GLN A 330 -18.83 -18.70 -8.05
C GLN A 330 -18.16 -17.33 -8.18
N TYR A 331 -17.74 -16.74 -7.06
CA TYR A 331 -17.02 -15.47 -7.04
C TYR A 331 -15.73 -15.51 -7.87
N LEU A 332 -14.94 -16.58 -7.75
CA LEU A 332 -13.72 -16.77 -8.53
C LEU A 332 -13.99 -16.85 -10.04
N LYS A 333 -15.09 -17.47 -10.47
CA LYS A 333 -15.48 -17.51 -11.89
C LYS A 333 -15.83 -16.12 -12.41
N GLU A 334 -16.61 -15.36 -11.64
CA GLU A 334 -17.04 -14.01 -11.98
C GLU A 334 -15.86 -13.05 -12.10
N VAL A 335 -15.00 -13.00 -11.08
CA VAL A 335 -13.79 -12.16 -11.07
C VAL A 335 -12.85 -12.51 -12.21
N ARG A 336 -12.68 -13.80 -12.52
CA ARG A 336 -11.83 -14.23 -13.64
C ARG A 336 -12.36 -13.70 -14.97
N SER A 337 -13.68 -13.73 -15.16
CA SER A 337 -14.30 -13.18 -16.37
C SER A 337 -14.14 -11.67 -16.41
N ASP A 338 -14.43 -10.97 -15.31
CA ASP A 338 -14.34 -9.51 -15.22
C ASP A 338 -12.92 -8.99 -15.52
N ILE A 339 -11.90 -9.56 -14.87
CA ILE A 339 -10.49 -9.19 -15.13
C ILE A 339 -10.12 -9.46 -16.59
N LEU A 340 -10.54 -10.60 -17.15
CA LEU A 340 -10.23 -10.97 -18.52
C LEU A 340 -10.88 -10.02 -19.53
N ASP A 341 -12.14 -9.65 -19.31
CA ASP A 341 -12.89 -8.79 -20.21
C ASP A 341 -12.44 -7.33 -20.11
N ALA A 342 -12.11 -6.86 -18.90
CA ALA A 342 -11.45 -5.57 -18.69
C ALA A 342 -10.11 -5.49 -19.43
N LEU A 343 -9.29 -6.55 -19.34
CA LEU A 343 -8.00 -6.63 -20.03
C LEU A 343 -8.19 -6.56 -21.55
N LYS A 344 -9.04 -7.41 -22.13
CA LYS A 344 -9.34 -7.42 -23.58
C LYS A 344 -9.85 -6.07 -24.08
N THR A 345 -10.59 -5.35 -23.24
CA THR A 345 -11.11 -4.03 -23.56
C THR A 345 -9.98 -3.00 -23.54
N ALA A 346 -9.21 -2.93 -22.45
CA ALA A 346 -8.13 -1.96 -22.26
C ALA A 346 -7.04 -2.05 -23.34
N GLU A 347 -6.75 -3.24 -23.85
CA GLU A 347 -5.78 -3.44 -24.95
C GLU A 347 -6.17 -2.80 -26.28
N LYS A 348 -7.46 -2.61 -26.51
CA LYS A 348 -7.98 -2.00 -27.74
C LYS A 348 -8.11 -0.48 -27.61
N VAL A 349 -7.99 0.04 -26.40
CA VAL A 349 -8.05 1.48 -26.14
C VAL A 349 -6.70 2.08 -26.53
N PRO A 350 -6.67 3.11 -27.40
CA PRO A 350 -5.42 3.75 -27.77
C PRO A 350 -4.81 4.51 -26.57
N VAL A 351 -3.50 4.75 -26.65
CA VAL A 351 -2.78 5.63 -25.71
C VAL A 351 -3.17 7.10 -25.93
N ASN A 352 -2.74 8.00 -25.03
CA ASN A 352 -2.91 9.43 -25.24
C ASN A 352 -2.08 9.93 -26.43
N PRO A 353 -2.56 10.96 -27.14
CA PRO A 353 -1.82 11.52 -28.24
C PRO A 353 -0.52 12.15 -27.75
N ILE A 354 0.51 12.11 -28.60
CA ILE A 354 1.84 12.64 -28.25
C ILE A 354 1.82 14.14 -27.92
N SER A 355 0.81 14.87 -28.39
CA SER A 355 0.58 16.29 -28.05
C SER A 355 0.40 16.53 -26.56
N ASP A 356 -0.05 15.53 -25.81
CA ASP A 356 -0.38 15.64 -24.39
C ASP A 356 0.86 15.55 -23.48
N ILE A 357 2.03 15.27 -24.05
CA ILE A 357 3.29 15.07 -23.31
C ILE A 357 3.71 16.31 -22.49
N VAL A 358 3.27 17.50 -22.89
CA VAL A 358 3.56 18.77 -22.21
C VAL A 358 2.45 19.25 -21.29
N GLU A 359 1.29 18.61 -21.33
CA GLU A 359 0.15 18.97 -20.50
C GLU A 359 0.41 18.55 -19.04
N ASP A 360 -0.14 19.30 -18.08
CA ASP A 360 -0.01 19.08 -16.63
C ASP A 360 1.43 19.11 -16.04
N VAL A 361 2.43 19.52 -16.83
CA VAL A 361 3.76 19.91 -16.29
C VAL A 361 3.62 21.15 -15.39
N TYR A 362 2.76 22.08 -15.80
CA TYR A 362 2.27 23.22 -15.05
C TYR A 362 0.74 23.28 -15.19
N SER A 363 0.06 24.11 -14.36
CA SER A 363 -1.40 24.30 -14.47
C SER A 363 -1.84 24.85 -15.82
N GLU A 364 -1.00 25.66 -16.47
CA GLU A 364 -1.17 26.11 -17.85
C GLU A 364 0.11 25.83 -18.62
N VAL A 365 0.01 25.31 -19.85
CA VAL A 365 1.19 25.00 -20.67
C VAL A 365 1.93 26.30 -21.02
N PRO A 366 3.18 26.50 -20.54
CA PRO A 366 3.94 27.70 -20.84
C PRO A 366 4.35 27.77 -22.32
N TRP A 367 4.63 28.98 -22.81
CA TRP A 367 4.97 29.23 -24.22
C TRP A 367 6.11 28.34 -24.73
N HIS A 368 7.13 28.07 -23.90
CA HIS A 368 8.29 27.27 -24.31
C HIS A 368 7.94 25.79 -24.48
N LEU A 369 7.02 25.25 -23.68
CA LEU A 369 6.52 23.88 -23.87
C LEU A 369 5.60 23.77 -25.08
N LYS A 370 4.81 24.81 -25.39
CA LYS A 370 4.06 24.89 -26.65
C LYS A 370 4.99 24.83 -27.86
N ALA A 371 6.05 25.63 -27.86
CA ALA A 371 7.06 25.63 -28.92
C ALA A 371 7.78 24.28 -29.06
N GLN A 372 8.12 23.62 -27.94
CA GLN A 372 8.71 22.27 -27.96
C GLN A 372 7.76 21.22 -28.53
N ARG A 373 6.47 21.26 -28.15
CA ARG A 373 5.44 20.39 -28.71
C ARG A 373 5.30 20.60 -30.22
N GLU A 374 5.22 21.84 -30.69
CA GLU A 374 5.14 22.16 -32.12
C GLU A 374 6.35 21.63 -32.89
N ALA A 375 7.56 21.84 -32.36
CA ALA A 375 8.79 21.33 -32.95
C ALA A 375 8.81 19.78 -33.01
N LEU A 376 8.32 19.10 -31.98
CA LEU A 376 8.19 17.64 -31.95
C LEU A 376 7.18 17.13 -32.99
N LEU A 377 6.02 17.78 -33.10
CA LEU A 377 5.00 17.41 -34.09
C LEU A 377 5.53 17.61 -35.51
N GLU A 378 6.22 18.71 -35.79
CA GLU A 378 6.86 18.94 -37.09
C GLU A 378 7.96 17.90 -37.39
N HIS A 379 8.75 17.51 -36.38
CA HIS A 379 9.72 16.44 -36.51
C HIS A 379 9.06 15.11 -36.90
N ILE A 380 7.96 14.73 -36.24
CA ILE A 380 7.24 13.49 -36.54
C ILE A 380 6.63 13.54 -37.96
N LYS A 381 6.10 14.70 -38.39
CA LYS A 381 5.61 14.89 -39.78
C LYS A 381 6.71 14.70 -40.81
N ARG A 382 7.93 15.15 -40.52
CA ARG A 382 9.08 15.00 -41.41
C ARG A 382 9.63 13.57 -41.44
N TYR A 383 9.47 12.80 -40.36
CA TYR A 383 10.02 11.45 -40.21
C TYR A 383 8.98 10.41 -39.78
N PRO A 384 7.85 10.25 -40.50
CA PRO A 384 6.73 9.42 -40.04
C PRO A 384 7.10 7.94 -39.84
N ASP A 385 8.02 7.41 -40.66
CA ASP A 385 8.48 6.02 -40.60
C ASP A 385 9.32 5.71 -39.35
N LYS A 386 9.88 6.74 -38.69
CA LYS A 386 10.62 6.59 -37.43
C LYS A 386 9.70 6.54 -36.21
N TYR A 387 8.43 6.90 -36.38
CA TYR A 387 7.42 6.99 -35.33
C TYR A 387 6.13 6.25 -35.69
N PRO A 388 6.18 4.96 -36.03
CA PRO A 388 5.03 4.24 -36.59
C PRO A 388 3.82 4.15 -35.64
N LYS A 389 4.02 4.37 -34.34
CA LYS A 389 2.94 4.36 -33.33
C LYS A 389 2.23 5.71 -33.16
N THR A 390 2.87 6.83 -33.50
CA THR A 390 2.34 8.18 -33.23
C THR A 390 2.11 8.99 -34.51
N SER A 391 2.80 8.69 -35.61
CA SER A 391 2.73 9.47 -36.85
C SER A 391 1.34 9.51 -37.48
N GLY A 392 0.52 8.47 -37.30
CA GLY A 392 -0.87 8.41 -37.78
C GLY A 392 -1.83 9.41 -37.13
N GLU A 393 -1.46 10.01 -35.99
CA GLU A 393 -2.25 11.02 -35.28
C GLU A 393 -1.82 12.45 -35.61
N VAL A 394 -0.59 12.65 -36.08
CA VAL A 394 0.01 13.97 -36.31
C VAL A 394 -0.37 14.57 -37.67
N GLY A 395 -0.86 13.74 -38.60
CA GLY A 395 -1.24 14.13 -39.97
C GLY A 395 -2.74 14.36 -40.22
N LYS A 396 -3.58 14.28 -39.19
CA LYS A 396 -4.99 14.68 -39.21
C LYS A 396 -5.15 16.07 -38.60
#